data_AF-A0AA95MAE0-F1
#
_entry.id   AF-A0AA95MAE0-F1
#
_cell.length_a   1.000
_cell.length_b   1.000
_cell.length_c   1.000
_cell.angle_alpha   90.00
_cell.angle_beta   90.00
_cell.angle_gamma   90.00
#
_symmetry.space_group_name_H-M   'P 1'
#
loop_
_entity.id
_entity.type
_entity.pdbx_description
1 polymer ?
#
loop_
_entity_poly.entity_id
_entity_poly.type
_entity_poly.pdbx_seq_one_letter_code
_entity_poly.pdbx_strand_id
1 'polypeptide(L)'
;MGIISLIKPLKKYQDYFYKANTYENLYLRKKAIDIMKTAIQQKHFNKREISSGLFYLGILYSKSKEYNLASDSYHNGLEMVINENFYYSSNFKNAIETFLKNNDTERAKFWLNNLLERQSYDKNFKKLNKLKNIVE
;
A
#
# COMPACT_ATOMS: atom_id res chain seq x y z
N MET A 1 13.96 12.22 9.72
CA MET A 1 13.82 10.95 10.48
C MET A 1 14.90 9.98 10.05
N GLY A 2 16.12 10.21 10.52
CA GLY A 2 17.27 9.34 10.23
C GLY A 2 17.39 8.22 11.25
N ILE A 3 18.64 7.86 11.57
CA ILE A 3 19.04 6.72 12.43
C ILE A 3 18.28 6.65 13.78
N ILE A 4 17.78 7.77 14.31
CA ILE A 4 16.96 7.83 15.54
C ILE A 4 15.76 6.86 15.50
N SER A 5 15.12 6.63 14.35
CA SER A 5 14.00 5.68 14.27
C SER A 5 14.43 4.22 14.44
N LEU A 6 15.71 3.89 14.26
CA LEU A 6 16.21 2.52 14.40
C LEU A 6 16.28 2.09 15.87
N ILE A 7 16.58 3.04 16.77
CA ILE A 7 16.68 2.81 18.21
C ILE A 7 15.37 3.06 18.96
N LYS A 8 14.40 3.75 18.34
CA LYS A 8 13.11 4.03 18.97
C LYS A 8 12.33 2.74 19.23
N PRO A 9 11.74 2.57 20.44
CA PRO A 9 10.82 1.46 20.71
C PRO A 9 9.62 1.49 19.77
N LEU A 10 9.20 0.31 19.32
CA LEU A 10 8.06 0.14 18.43
C LEU A 10 6.77 0.03 19.26
N LYS A 11 5.92 1.07 19.23
CA LYS A 11 4.64 1.09 19.97
C LYS A 11 3.46 1.50 19.09
N LYS A 12 3.59 2.59 18.35
CA LYS A 12 2.59 3.13 17.43
C LYS A 12 2.91 2.73 16.00
N TYR A 13 1.92 2.69 15.12
CA TYR A 13 2.13 2.37 13.71
C TYR A 13 3.24 3.23 13.08
N GLN A 14 3.28 4.52 13.39
CA GLN A 14 4.30 5.45 12.88
C GLN A 14 5.72 5.01 13.25
N ASP A 15 5.93 4.38 14.41
CA ASP A 15 7.26 3.90 14.82
C ASP A 15 7.76 2.79 13.87
N TYR A 16 6.87 1.85 13.52
CA TYR A 16 7.16 0.79 12.55
C TYR A 16 7.41 1.37 11.16
N PHE A 17 6.51 2.25 10.69
CA PHE A 17 6.64 2.89 9.38
C PHE A 17 7.94 3.66 9.24
N TYR A 18 8.31 4.48 10.24
CA TYR A 18 9.55 5.26 10.19
C TYR A 18 10.80 4.38 10.26
N LYS A 19 10.76 3.30 11.05
CA LYS A 19 11.86 2.33 11.11
C LYS A 19 12.03 1.59 9.79
N ALA A 20 10.93 1.09 9.20
CA ALA A 20 10.94 0.44 7.90
C ALA A 20 11.42 1.39 6.80
N ASN A 21 10.95 2.63 6.80
CA ASN A 21 11.38 3.64 5.83
C ASN A 21 12.87 3.98 5.95
N THR A 22 13.39 4.04 7.17
CA THR A 22 14.84 4.22 7.39
C THR A 22 15.64 3.02 6.89
N TYR A 23 15.15 1.78 7.10
CA TYR A 23 15.79 0.61 6.49
C TYR A 23 15.76 0.64 4.96
N GLU A 24 14.63 1.01 4.35
CA GLU A 24 14.52 1.14 2.90
C GLU A 24 15.46 2.22 2.34
N ASN A 25 15.58 3.38 3.02
CA ASN A 25 16.53 4.43 2.66
C ASN A 25 18.00 3.99 2.76
N LEU A 26 18.29 3.00 3.60
CA LEU A 26 19.61 2.37 3.72
C LEU A 26 19.77 1.14 2.80
N TYR A 27 18.85 0.95 1.84
CA TYR A 27 18.82 -0.20 0.92
C TYR A 27 18.67 -1.56 1.61
N LEU A 28 18.22 -1.59 2.88
CA LEU A 28 17.98 -2.78 3.68
C LEU A 28 16.52 -3.26 3.55
N ARG A 29 16.05 -3.45 2.31
CA ARG A 29 14.64 -3.73 2.00
C ARG A 29 14.05 -4.92 2.74
N LYS A 30 14.80 -6.02 2.88
CA LYS A 30 14.34 -7.21 3.63
C LYS A 30 13.97 -6.84 5.07
N LYS A 31 14.81 -6.04 5.74
CA LYS A 31 14.52 -5.54 7.10
C LYS A 31 13.30 -4.61 7.10
N ALA A 32 13.13 -3.77 6.08
CA ALA A 32 11.95 -2.93 5.96
C ALA A 32 10.66 -3.78 5.86
N ILE A 33 10.68 -4.83 5.02
CA ILE A 33 9.58 -5.78 4.88
C ILE A 33 9.28 -6.47 6.22
N ASP A 34 10.30 -6.96 6.93
CA ASP A 34 10.12 -7.67 8.21
C ASP A 34 9.45 -6.77 9.26
N ILE A 35 9.90 -5.51 9.39
CA ILE A 35 9.29 -4.54 10.30
C ILE A 35 7.81 -4.33 9.98
N MET A 36 7.45 -4.23 8.70
CA MET A 36 6.06 -3.99 8.30
C MET A 36 5.19 -5.22 8.44
N LYS A 37 5.74 -6.43 8.22
CA LYS A 37 5.06 -7.69 8.55
C LYS A 37 4.71 -7.74 10.04
N THR A 38 5.64 -7.36 10.91
CA THR A 38 5.37 -7.26 12.35
C THR A 38 4.31 -6.20 12.66
N ALA A 39 4.32 -5.06 11.95
CA ALA A 39 3.34 -3.99 12.14
C ALA A 39 1.91 -4.45 11.85
N ILE A 40 1.68 -5.15 10.72
CA ILE A 40 0.34 -5.61 10.33
C ILE A 40 -0.21 -6.75 11.20
N GLN A 41 0.62 -7.32 12.08
CA GLN A 41 0.22 -8.35 13.05
C GLN A 41 -0.16 -7.76 14.43
N GLN A 42 0.01 -6.45 14.63
CA GLN A 42 -0.30 -5.80 15.91
C GLN A 42 -1.81 -5.70 16.11
N LYS A 43 -2.34 -6.42 17.10
CA LYS A 43 -3.79 -6.51 17.37
C LYS A 43 -4.42 -5.19 17.81
N HIS A 44 -3.64 -4.25 18.33
CA HIS A 44 -4.12 -2.94 18.80
C HIS A 44 -4.16 -1.88 17.72
N PHE A 45 -3.63 -2.15 16.52
CA PHE A 45 -3.74 -1.22 15.38
C PHE A 45 -5.11 -1.31 14.73
N ASN A 46 -5.65 -0.16 14.35
CA ASN A 46 -6.94 -0.09 13.67
C ASN A 46 -6.82 -0.46 12.17
N LYS A 47 -7.97 -0.65 11.51
CA LYS A 47 -8.03 -1.05 10.09
C LYS A 47 -7.24 -0.11 9.16
N ARG A 48 -7.24 1.20 9.41
CA ARG A 48 -6.47 2.16 8.59
C ARG A 48 -4.97 2.01 8.78
N GLU A 49 -4.52 1.76 10.00
CA GLU A 49 -3.11 1.51 10.29
C GLU A 49 -2.63 0.21 9.63
N ILE A 50 -3.43 -0.87 9.75
CA ILE A 50 -3.13 -2.14 9.08
C ILE A 50 -3.14 -1.98 7.55
N SER A 51 -4.16 -1.31 7.00
CA SER A 51 -4.25 -0.97 5.57
C SER A 51 -3.03 -0.20 5.08
N SER A 52 -2.61 0.83 5.83
CA SER A 52 -1.41 1.61 5.51
C SER A 52 -0.15 0.75 5.55
N GLY A 53 -0.04 -0.17 6.50
CA GLY A 53 1.04 -1.15 6.56
C GLY A 53 1.09 -2.10 5.36
N LEU A 54 -0.07 -2.62 4.96
CA LEU A 54 -0.24 -3.47 3.77
C LEU A 54 0.11 -2.70 2.47
N PHE A 55 -0.30 -1.44 2.35
CA PHE A 55 0.09 -0.59 1.22
C PHE A 55 1.60 -0.39 1.14
N TYR A 56 2.25 -0.17 2.28
CA TYR A 56 3.70 0.00 2.30
C TYR A 56 4.44 -1.31 1.98
N LEU A 57 3.92 -2.47 2.41
CA LEU A 57 4.40 -3.78 1.95
C LEU A 57 4.24 -3.93 0.43
N GLY A 58 3.09 -3.54 -0.13
CA GLY A 58 2.87 -3.52 -1.57
C GLY A 58 3.95 -2.72 -2.31
N ILE A 59 4.32 -1.54 -1.81
CA ILE A 59 5.40 -0.73 -2.38
C ILE A 59 6.75 -1.46 -2.33
N LEU A 60 7.09 -2.03 -1.17
CA LEU A 60 8.36 -2.73 -0.98
C LEU A 60 8.47 -3.97 -1.90
N TYR A 61 7.41 -4.78 -1.99
CA TYR A 61 7.39 -5.95 -2.87
C TYR A 61 7.40 -5.56 -4.36
N SER A 62 6.67 -4.52 -4.77
CA SER A 62 6.73 -4.02 -6.15
C SER A 62 8.14 -3.59 -6.52
N LYS A 63 8.88 -2.93 -5.61
CA LYS A 63 10.29 -2.56 -5.82
C LYS A 63 11.22 -3.78 -5.92
N SER A 64 10.89 -4.87 -5.25
CA SER A 64 11.58 -6.17 -5.39
C SER A 64 11.15 -6.97 -6.63
N LYS A 65 10.19 -6.47 -7.42
CA LYS A 65 9.53 -7.21 -8.51
C LYS A 65 8.81 -8.48 -8.07
N GLU A 66 8.48 -8.58 -6.78
CA GLU A 66 7.68 -9.67 -6.20
C GLU A 66 6.18 -9.35 -6.40
N TYR A 67 5.74 -9.29 -7.66
CA TYR A 67 4.43 -8.72 -8.03
C TYR A 67 3.24 -9.47 -7.46
N ASN A 68 3.36 -10.77 -7.21
CA ASN A 68 2.31 -11.57 -6.56
C ASN A 68 2.09 -11.07 -5.12
N LEU A 69 3.14 -11.02 -4.30
CA LEU A 69 3.07 -10.51 -2.93
C LEU A 69 2.66 -9.05 -2.87
N ALA A 70 3.10 -8.25 -3.85
CA ALA A 70 2.72 -6.86 -3.95
C ALA A 70 1.23 -6.69 -4.25
N SER A 71 0.71 -7.46 -5.22
CA SER A 71 -0.72 -7.53 -5.57
C SER A 71 -1.54 -7.87 -4.32
N ASP A 72 -1.22 -8.97 -3.64
CA ASP A 72 -1.96 -9.39 -2.45
C ASP A 72 -1.92 -8.32 -1.35
N SER A 73 -0.76 -7.69 -1.13
CA SER A 73 -0.63 -6.64 -0.14
C SER A 73 -1.50 -5.42 -0.46
N TYR A 74 -1.51 -4.95 -1.71
CA TYR A 74 -2.38 -3.84 -2.11
C TYR A 74 -3.87 -4.21 -2.04
N HIS A 75 -4.24 -5.39 -2.51
CA HIS A 75 -5.63 -5.86 -2.47
C HIS A 75 -6.13 -5.94 -1.03
N ASN A 76 -5.41 -6.64 -0.15
CA ASN A 76 -5.76 -6.75 1.27
C ASN A 76 -5.81 -5.38 1.95
N GLY A 77 -4.88 -4.48 1.60
CA GLY A 77 -4.84 -3.13 2.13
C GLY A 77 -6.08 -2.32 1.73
N LEU A 78 -6.51 -2.40 0.47
CA LEU A 78 -7.72 -1.73 -0.02
C LEU A 78 -9.00 -2.35 0.57
N GLU A 79 -9.08 -3.68 0.68
CA GLU A 79 -10.23 -4.37 1.27
C GLU A 79 -10.50 -3.94 2.72
N MET A 80 -9.44 -3.78 3.53
CA MET A 80 -9.56 -3.34 4.92
C MET A 80 -10.34 -2.04 5.10
N VAL A 81 -10.28 -1.14 4.10
CA VAL A 81 -10.86 0.21 4.13
C VAL A 81 -11.89 0.42 3.03
N ILE A 82 -12.41 -0.65 2.40
CA ILE A 82 -13.32 -0.53 1.25
C ILE A 82 -14.60 0.24 1.60
N ASN A 83 -15.09 0.11 2.83
CA ASN A 83 -16.30 0.80 3.31
C ASN A 83 -16.01 2.16 3.96
N GLU A 84 -14.76 2.62 3.91
CA GLU A 84 -14.36 3.88 4.53
C GLU A 84 -14.06 4.95 3.46
N ASN A 85 -14.30 6.22 3.80
CA ASN A 85 -13.82 7.33 3.00
C ASN A 85 -12.31 7.53 3.22
N PHE A 86 -11.57 7.59 2.12
CA PHE A 86 -10.14 7.89 2.09
C PHE A 86 -9.80 8.75 0.88
N TYR A 87 -8.84 9.66 1.05
CA TYR A 87 -8.43 10.58 -0.02
C TYR A 87 -7.48 9.91 -0.99
N TYR A 88 -7.42 10.48 -2.19
CA TYR A 88 -6.55 10.05 -3.27
C TYR A 88 -5.09 10.03 -2.84
N SER A 89 -4.41 8.95 -3.19
CA SER A 89 -2.96 8.81 -3.14
C SER A 89 -2.44 8.40 -4.50
N SER A 90 -1.27 8.93 -4.89
CA SER A 90 -0.58 8.49 -6.10
C SER A 90 -0.24 7.00 -6.08
N ASN A 91 -0.13 6.39 -4.89
CA ASN A 91 0.12 4.96 -4.73
C ASN A 91 -1.03 4.08 -5.24
N PHE A 92 -2.25 4.61 -5.36
CA PHE A 92 -3.34 3.85 -5.99
C PHE A 92 -3.05 3.54 -7.45
N LYS A 93 -2.39 4.46 -8.18
CA LYS A 93 -1.92 4.17 -9.53
C LYS A 93 -0.93 2.99 -9.53
N ASN A 94 0.02 2.99 -8.59
CA ASN A 94 1.02 1.93 -8.46
C ASN A 94 0.38 0.58 -8.11
N ALA A 95 -0.69 0.57 -7.30
CA ALA A 95 -1.44 -0.63 -7.00
C ALA A 95 -2.08 -1.23 -8.27
N ILE A 96 -2.81 -0.42 -9.05
CA ILE A 96 -3.42 -0.88 -10.31
C ILE A 96 -2.38 -1.39 -11.30
N GLU A 97 -1.27 -0.67 -11.48
CA GLU A 97 -0.17 -1.11 -12.34
C GLU A 97 0.49 -2.40 -11.83
N THR A 98 0.50 -2.63 -10.51
CA THR A 98 1.04 -3.85 -9.93
C THR A 98 0.13 -5.05 -10.21
N PHE A 99 -1.19 -4.87 -10.12
CA PHE A 99 -2.14 -5.91 -10.53
C PHE A 99 -1.93 -6.32 -12.00
N LEU A 100 -1.79 -5.34 -12.89
CA LEU A 100 -1.51 -5.59 -14.31
C LEU A 100 -0.17 -6.31 -14.52
N LYS A 101 0.90 -5.89 -13.84
CA LYS A 101 2.21 -6.57 -13.89
C LYS A 101 2.18 -8.00 -13.36
N ASN A 102 1.23 -8.31 -12.47
CA ASN A 102 0.99 -9.65 -11.94
C ASN A 102 0.03 -10.47 -12.84
N ASN A 103 -0.38 -9.96 -14.00
CA ASN A 103 -1.43 -10.54 -14.85
C ASN A 103 -2.78 -10.75 -14.12
N ASP A 104 -3.04 -9.97 -13.07
CA ASP A 104 -4.26 -10.02 -12.27
C ASP A 104 -5.24 -8.94 -12.77
N THR A 105 -5.76 -9.17 -13.97
CA THR A 105 -6.62 -8.21 -14.68
C THR A 105 -7.96 -8.01 -13.97
N GLU A 106 -8.47 -9.05 -13.30
CA GLU A 106 -9.70 -8.98 -12.51
C GLU A 106 -9.58 -8.00 -11.35
N ARG A 107 -8.53 -8.12 -10.51
CA ARG A 107 -8.31 -7.16 -9.42
C ARG A 107 -7.99 -5.76 -9.95
N ALA A 108 -7.27 -5.65 -11.06
CA ALA A 108 -7.00 -4.37 -11.70
C ALA A 108 -8.31 -3.65 -12.08
N LYS A 109 -9.23 -4.36 -12.75
CA LYS A 109 -10.53 -3.84 -13.18
C LYS A 109 -11.42 -3.48 -11.99
N PHE A 110 -11.55 -4.39 -11.03
CA PHE A 110 -12.35 -4.18 -9.83
C PHE A 110 -11.90 -2.93 -9.07
N TRP A 111 -10.61 -2.84 -8.73
CA TRP A 111 -10.11 -1.73 -7.94
C TRP A 111 -10.07 -0.41 -8.70
N LEU A 112 -9.80 -0.42 -10.00
CA LEU A 112 -9.87 0.80 -10.81
C LEU A 112 -11.28 1.40 -10.75
N ASN A 113 -12.32 0.58 -10.94
CA ASN A 113 -13.70 1.04 -10.88
C ASN A 113 -14.09 1.53 -9.49
N ASN A 114 -13.82 0.74 -8.43
CA ASN A 114 -14.12 1.13 -7.06
C ASN A 114 -13.44 2.45 -6.65
N LEU A 115 -12.17 2.63 -7.03
CA LEU A 115 -11.44 3.86 -6.73
C LEU A 115 -11.97 5.06 -7.54
N LEU A 116 -12.42 4.85 -8.79
CA LEU A 116 -12.99 5.92 -9.60
C LEU A 116 -14.35 6.41 -9.08
N GLU A 117 -15.19 5.54 -8.51
CA GLU A 117 -16.47 5.93 -7.88
C GLU A 117 -16.28 6.94 -6.74
N ARG A 118 -15.12 6.89 -6.07
CA ARG A 118 -14.74 7.81 -4.97
C ARG A 118 -14.48 9.24 -5.44
N GLN A 119 -14.46 9.49 -6.75
CA GLN A 119 -14.45 10.85 -7.28
C GLN A 119 -15.67 11.68 -6.84
N SER A 120 -16.74 11.02 -6.40
CA SER A 120 -17.92 11.63 -5.78
C SER A 120 -17.57 12.53 -4.59
N TYR A 121 -16.54 12.19 -3.82
CA TYR A 121 -16.09 12.98 -2.66
C TYR A 121 -14.64 13.48 -2.75
N ASP A 122 -13.78 12.87 -3.57
CA ASP A 122 -12.44 13.40 -3.87
C ASP A 122 -12.16 13.38 -5.38
N LYS A 123 -12.29 14.56 -6.00
CA LYS A 123 -12.09 14.76 -7.44
C LYS A 123 -10.73 14.29 -7.95
N ASN A 124 -9.72 14.08 -7.10
CA ASN A 124 -8.41 13.58 -7.54
C ASN A 124 -8.44 12.13 -8.00
N PHE A 125 -9.42 11.32 -7.59
CA PHE A 125 -9.57 9.94 -8.08
C PHE A 125 -9.72 9.87 -9.61
N LYS A 126 -10.26 10.92 -10.25
CA LYS A 126 -10.34 11.02 -11.72
C LYS A 126 -8.98 10.88 -12.43
N LYS A 127 -7.85 11.11 -11.72
CA LYS A 127 -6.49 10.89 -12.24
C LYS A 127 -6.22 9.44 -12.63
N LEU A 128 -7.01 8.49 -12.12
CA LEU A 128 -6.92 7.07 -12.48
C LEU A 128 -7.58 6.75 -13.83
N ASN A 129 -8.39 7.65 -14.41
CA ASN A 129 -9.05 7.41 -15.71
C ASN A 129 -8.05 7.08 -16.83
N LYS A 130 -6.81 7.57 -16.74
CA LYS A 130 -5.74 7.24 -17.69
C LYS A 130 -5.39 5.75 -17.76
N LEU A 131 -5.82 4.96 -16.79
CA LEU A 131 -5.59 3.52 -16.74
C LEU A 131 -6.74 2.71 -17.38
N LYS A 132 -7.88 3.33 -17.73
CA LYS A 132 -9.04 2.61 -18.30
C LYS A 132 -8.67 1.84 -19.56
N ASN A 133 -8.03 2.51 -20.53
CA ASN A 133 -7.61 1.92 -21.80
C ASN A 133 -6.54 0.82 -21.68
N ILE A 134 -5.99 0.60 -20.48
CA ILE A 134 -4.98 -0.44 -20.22
C ILE A 134 -5.63 -1.66 -19.55
N VAL A 135 -6.71 -1.43 -18.80
CA VAL A 135 -7.40 -2.45 -17.99
C VAL A 135 -8.62 -3.04 -18.72
N GLU A 136 -9.24 -2.27 -19.61
CA GLU A 136 -10.32 -2.67 -20.53
C GLU A 136 -9.78 -3.29 -21.81
#